data_AF-A0A554L9X5-F1
#
_entry.id   AF-A0A554L9X5-F1
#
_cell.length_a   1.000
_cell.length_b   1.000
_cell.length_c   1.000
_cell.angle_alpha   90.00
_cell.angle_beta   90.00
_cell.angle_gamma   90.00
#
_symmetry.space_group_name_H-M   'P 1'
#
loop_
_entity.id
_entity.type
_entity.pdbx_description
1 polymer ?
#
loop_
_entity_poly.entity_id
_entity_poly.type
_entity_poly.pdbx_seq_one_letter_code
_entity_poly.pdbx_strand_id
1 'polypeptide(L)'
;MKLVKFNIFLVASAILVGLLYIAPPLIVKYHLQKDGRVFALNYEVYRDELFYLSRAREIYDGHFPPSDLHFDEQRPTVQNPIPSLILAGMIALTGGNIHTSYLIAQFVFTPIIFLLFYWLGTLLFKESHWAILFAFVGVLTPIAMRILNFNGA
;
A
#
# COMPACT_ATOMS: atom_id res chain seq x y z
N MET A 1 -1.48 26.77 -21.50
CA MET A 1 -2.29 25.57 -21.87
C MET A 1 -1.52 24.24 -21.77
N LYS A 2 -0.26 24.14 -22.22
CA LYS A 2 0.55 22.89 -22.12
C LYS A 2 0.78 22.42 -20.67
N LEU A 3 1.09 23.33 -19.75
CA LEU A 3 1.32 23.01 -18.33
C LEU A 3 0.09 22.40 -17.65
N VAL A 4 -1.10 22.93 -17.92
CA VAL A 4 -2.36 22.42 -17.35
C VAL A 4 -2.64 21.00 -17.86
N LYS A 5 -2.46 20.75 -19.16
CA LYS A 5 -2.62 19.41 -19.75
C LYS A 5 -1.64 18.41 -19.13
N PHE A 6 -0.40 18.84 -18.90
CA PHE A 6 0.63 18.00 -18.28
C PHE A 6 0.30 17.66 -16.82
N ASN A 7 -0.14 18.65 -16.02
CA ASN A 7 -0.53 18.41 -14.63
C ASN A 7 -1.74 17.47 -14.53
N ILE A 8 -2.73 17.63 -15.41
CA ILE A 8 -3.87 16.71 -15.50
C ILE A 8 -3.39 15.29 -15.82
N PHE A 9 -2.48 15.14 -16.78
CA PHE A 9 -1.90 13.85 -17.12
C PHE A 9 -1.14 13.20 -15.95
N LEU A 10 -0.38 14.00 -15.20
CA LEU A 10 0.35 13.53 -14.01
C LEU A 10 -0.61 13.04 -12.92
N VAL A 11 -1.66 13.81 -12.61
CA VAL A 11 -2.67 13.44 -11.61
C VAL A 11 -3.45 12.20 -12.06
N ALA A 12 -3.85 12.14 -13.34
CA ALA A 12 -4.53 10.97 -13.89
C ALA A 12 -3.64 9.71 -13.80
N SER A 13 -2.34 9.86 -14.07
CA SER A 13 -1.36 8.78 -13.94
C SER A 13 -1.25 8.32 -12.48
N ALA A 14 -1.13 9.25 -11.53
CA ALA A 14 -1.05 8.93 -10.11
C ALA A 14 -2.29 8.14 -9.63
N ILE A 15 -3.50 8.59 -10.01
CA ILE A 15 -4.76 7.89 -9.69
C ILE A 15 -4.78 6.49 -10.33
N LEU A 16 -4.37 6.37 -11.59
CA LEU A 16 -4.34 5.10 -12.31
C LEU A 16 -3.41 4.08 -11.63
N VAL A 17 -2.26 4.52 -11.13
CA VAL A 17 -1.35 3.65 -10.39
C VAL A 17 -1.97 3.20 -9.06
N GLY A 18 -2.67 4.09 -8.35
CA GLY A 18 -3.46 3.72 -7.18
C GLY A 18 -4.52 2.65 -7.48
N LEU A 19 -5.26 2.81 -8.58
CA LEU A 19 -6.25 1.82 -9.04
C LEU A 19 -5.61 0.48 -9.39
N LEU A 20 -4.46 0.47 -10.09
CA LEU A 20 -3.73 -0.75 -10.43
C LEU A 20 -3.34 -1.57 -9.19
N TYR A 21 -3.00 -0.89 -8.10
CA TYR A 21 -2.60 -1.52 -6.84
C TYR A 21 -3.78 -2.19 -6.11
N ILE A 22 -4.98 -1.60 -6.16
CA ILE A 22 -6.15 -2.13 -5.46
C ILE A 22 -7.05 -3.01 -6.34
N ALA A 23 -6.90 -2.97 -7.67
CA ALA A 23 -7.76 -3.71 -8.57
C ALA A 23 -7.70 -5.24 -8.35
N PRO A 24 -6.52 -5.89 -8.24
CA PRO A 24 -6.45 -7.32 -7.98
C PRO A 24 -7.19 -7.75 -6.69
N PRO A 25 -6.92 -7.16 -5.51
CA PRO A 25 -7.62 -7.58 -4.29
C PRO A 25 -9.12 -7.21 -4.30
N LEU A 26 -9.54 -6.16 -5.01
CA LEU A 26 -10.97 -5.86 -5.19
C LEU A 26 -11.68 -6.93 -6.03
N ILE A 27 -11.05 -7.41 -7.11
CA ILE A 27 -11.59 -8.50 -7.93
C ILE A 27 -11.72 -9.78 -7.09
N VAL A 28 -10.70 -10.11 -6.29
CA VAL A 28 -10.74 -11.27 -5.39
C VAL A 28 -11.86 -11.11 -4.35
N LYS A 29 -11.96 -9.93 -3.71
CA LYS A 29 -13.03 -9.62 -2.75
C LYS A 29 -14.42 -9.81 -3.35
N TYR A 30 -14.64 -9.30 -4.57
CA TYR A 30 -15.92 -9.43 -5.26
C TYR A 30 -16.31 -10.90 -5.51
N HIS A 31 -15.37 -11.72 -5.97
CA HIS A 31 -15.62 -13.15 -6.22
C HIS A 31 -15.89 -13.91 -4.92
N LEU A 32 -15.10 -13.67 -3.86
CA LEU A 32 -15.31 -14.33 -2.57
C LEU A 32 -16.66 -13.97 -1.94
N GLN A 33 -17.05 -12.69 -2.00
CA GLN A 33 -18.34 -12.24 -1.46
C GLN A 33 -19.52 -12.84 -2.22
N LYS A 34 -19.40 -13.02 -3.54
CA LYS A 34 -20.42 -13.70 -4.35
C LYS A 34 -20.59 -15.17 -3.94
N ASP A 35 -19.52 -15.81 -3.49
CA ASP A 35 -19.52 -17.19 -2.98
C ASP A 35 -19.89 -17.30 -1.48
N GLY A 36 -20.27 -16.19 -0.83
CA GLY A 36 -20.56 -16.15 0.61
C GLY A 36 -19.33 -16.29 1.52
N ARG A 37 -18.12 -16.16 0.96
CA ARG A 37 -16.84 -16.27 1.69
C ARG A 37 -16.34 -14.90 2.14
N VAL A 38 -15.64 -14.90 3.28
CA VAL A 38 -15.02 -13.69 3.84
C VAL A 38 -13.71 -13.40 3.09
N PHE A 39 -13.54 -12.14 2.69
CA PHE A 39 -12.27 -11.68 2.12
C PHE A 39 -11.23 -11.53 3.24
N ALA A 40 -10.15 -12.30 3.14
CA ALA A 40 -8.97 -12.16 3.98
C ALA A 40 -7.74 -11.95 3.09
N LEU A 41 -6.82 -11.09 3.52
CA LEU A 41 -5.53 -10.92 2.85
C LEU A 41 -4.71 -12.19 3.04
N ASN A 42 -4.14 -12.72 1.95
CA ASN A 42 -3.36 -13.96 2.00
C ASN A 42 -2.01 -13.74 2.71
N TYR A 43 -1.72 -14.55 3.73
CA TYR A 43 -0.48 -14.48 4.49
C TYR A 43 0.79 -14.71 3.68
N GLU A 44 0.77 -15.60 2.69
CA GLU A 44 1.95 -15.91 1.87
C GLU A 44 2.33 -14.74 0.95
N VAL A 45 1.35 -13.96 0.52
CA VAL A 45 1.54 -12.86 -0.44
C VAL A 45 1.75 -11.52 0.28
N TYR A 46 1.21 -11.38 1.49
CA TYR A 46 1.18 -10.12 2.24
C TYR A 46 1.85 -10.21 3.61
N ARG A 47 2.81 -11.13 3.80
CA ARG A 47 3.40 -11.44 5.12
C ARG A 47 3.93 -10.20 5.84
N ASP A 48 4.69 -9.38 5.13
CA ASP A 48 5.30 -8.16 5.69
C ASP A 48 4.24 -7.09 5.97
N GLU A 49 3.20 -7.00 5.13
CA GLU A 49 2.12 -6.04 5.34
C GLU A 49 1.18 -6.45 6.49
N LEU A 50 0.95 -7.76 6.66
CA LEU A 50 0.16 -8.30 7.76
C LEU A 50 0.82 -8.06 9.12
N PHE A 51 2.15 -7.96 9.16
CA PHE A 51 2.88 -7.59 10.37
C PHE A 51 2.52 -6.18 10.87
N TYR A 52 2.49 -5.19 9.97
CA TYR A 52 2.08 -3.83 10.35
C TYR A 52 0.57 -3.74 10.62
N LEU A 53 -0.22 -4.57 9.94
CA LEU A 53 -1.67 -4.60 10.04
C LEU A 53 -2.16 -5.19 11.37
N SER A 54 -1.52 -6.26 11.88
CA SER A 54 -1.85 -6.85 13.19
C SER A 54 -1.57 -5.84 14.31
N ARG A 55 -0.42 -5.19 14.28
CA ARG A 55 -0.05 -4.13 15.25
C ARG A 55 -0.96 -2.91 15.15
N ALA A 56 -1.32 -2.49 13.93
CA ALA A 56 -2.30 -1.43 13.74
C ALA A 56 -3.65 -1.78 14.36
N ARG A 57 -4.04 -3.05 14.31
CA ARG A 57 -5.26 -3.53 14.96
C ARG A 57 -5.17 -3.46 16.48
N GLU A 58 -4.06 -3.87 17.07
CA GLU A 58 -3.83 -3.76 18.51
C GLU A 58 -3.90 -2.30 18.99
N ILE A 59 -3.26 -1.38 18.27
CA ILE A 59 -3.33 0.06 18.55
C ILE A 59 -4.77 0.56 18.47
N TYR A 60 -5.52 0.16 17.44
CA TYR A 60 -6.94 0.50 17.30
C TYR A 60 -7.77 -0.03 18.49
N ASP A 61 -7.46 -1.23 18.97
CA ASP A 61 -8.11 -1.84 20.13
C ASP A 61 -7.62 -1.24 21.47
N GLY A 62 -6.74 -0.24 21.45
CA GLY A 62 -6.26 0.50 22.63
C GLY A 62 -4.96 0.01 23.24
N HIS A 63 -4.27 -0.95 22.61
CA HIS A 63 -3.04 -1.54 23.11
C HIS A 63 -1.83 -0.83 22.50
N PHE A 64 -1.34 0.21 23.19
CA PHE A 64 -0.12 0.91 22.83
C PHE A 64 0.91 0.84 23.98
N PRO A 65 2.15 0.37 23.73
CA PRO A 65 2.68 -0.10 22.46
C PRO A 65 2.09 -1.47 22.05
N PRO A 66 1.99 -1.75 20.73
CA PRO A 66 1.49 -3.03 20.24
C PRO A 66 2.44 -4.17 20.64
N SER A 67 1.89 -5.34 20.94
CA SER A 67 2.60 -6.58 21.27
C SER A 67 2.69 -7.50 20.06
N ASP A 68 3.86 -8.07 19.77
CA ASP A 68 3.93 -9.12 18.75
C ASP A 68 3.40 -10.45 19.30
N LEU A 69 2.09 -10.69 19.14
CA LEU A 69 1.44 -11.96 19.48
C LEU A 69 1.86 -13.13 18.56
N HIS A 70 2.62 -12.87 17.49
CA HIS A 70 2.94 -13.87 16.44
C HIS A 70 4.44 -14.06 16.18
N PHE A 71 5.33 -13.55 17.04
CA PHE A 71 6.77 -13.79 16.91
C PHE A 71 7.28 -14.68 18.04
N ASP A 72 7.64 -15.93 17.69
CA ASP A 72 8.35 -16.88 18.56
C ASP A 72 9.75 -16.38 19.00
N GLU A 73 10.27 -15.34 18.34
CA GLU A 73 11.52 -14.66 18.73
C GLU A 73 11.24 -13.17 19.00
N GLN A 74 10.91 -12.83 20.26
CA GLN A 74 10.86 -11.45 20.72
C GLN A 74 12.27 -10.83 20.70
N ARG A 75 12.70 -10.30 19.55
CA ARG A 75 13.85 -9.40 19.52
C ARG A 75 13.40 -8.03 20.03
N PRO A 76 14.08 -7.43 21.03
CA PRO A 76 13.74 -6.11 21.55
C PRO A 76 14.15 -5.07 20.52
N THR A 77 13.38 -4.96 19.44
CA THR A 77 13.61 -3.98 18.39
C THR A 77 12.66 -2.82 18.63
N VAL A 78 13.20 -1.65 18.98
CA VAL A 78 12.45 -0.40 18.94
C VAL A 78 12.07 -0.16 17.48
N GLN A 79 10.84 -0.53 17.12
CA GLN A 79 10.35 -0.38 15.76
C GLN A 79 9.64 0.96 15.60
N ASN A 80 9.70 1.50 14.39
CA ASN A 80 9.03 2.74 14.05
C ASN A 80 7.50 2.56 14.20
N PRO A 81 6.83 3.27 15.12
CA PRO A 81 5.40 3.10 15.34
C PRO A 81 4.54 3.82 14.29
N ILE A 82 5.15 4.70 13.47
CA ILE A 82 4.42 5.58 12.54
C ILE A 82 3.56 4.79 11.54
N PRO A 83 4.05 3.73 10.86
CA PRO A 83 3.22 3.00 9.90
C PRO A 83 1.98 2.37 10.55
N SER A 84 2.15 1.74 11.72
CA SER A 84 1.05 1.11 12.44
C SER A 84 0.07 2.12 13.04
N LEU A 85 0.54 3.29 13.50
CA LEU A 85 -0.32 4.39 13.97
C LEU A 85 -1.18 4.97 12.84
N ILE A 86 -0.58 5.23 11.67
CA ILE A 86 -1.31 5.73 10.50
C ILE A 86 -2.39 4.72 10.09
N LEU A 87 -2.03 3.44 10.04
CA LEU A 87 -2.94 2.38 9.64
C LEU A 87 -4.05 2.15 10.68
N ALA A 88 -3.75 2.28 11.99
CA ALA A 88 -4.75 2.26 13.06
C ALA A 88 -5.76 3.40 12.92
N GLY A 89 -5.29 4.61 12.57
CA GLY A 89 -6.17 5.73 12.23
C GLY A 89 -7.08 5.41 11.05
N MET A 90 -6.57 4.75 10.01
CA MET A 90 -7.39 4.31 8.88
C MET A 90 -8.41 3.22 9.28
N ILE A 91 -8.05 2.30 10.18
CA ILE A 91 -8.98 1.30 10.73
C ILE A 91 -10.13 2.00 11.48
N ALA A 92 -9.82 3.05 12.24
CA ALA A 92 -10.85 3.83 12.92
C ALA A 92 -11.82 4.51 11.94
N LEU A 93 -11.30 5.07 10.83
CA LEU A 93 -12.11 5.69 9.79
C LEU A 93 -13.01 4.70 9.03
N THR A 94 -12.63 3.42 8.96
CA THR A 94 -13.43 2.37 8.30
C THR A 94 -14.33 1.58 9.24
N GLY A 95 -14.54 2.05 10.47
CA GLY A 95 -15.38 1.38 11.46
C GLY A 95 -14.82 0.03 11.92
N GLY A 96 -13.50 -0.11 11.99
CA GLY A 96 -12.83 -1.33 12.45
C GLY A 96 -12.58 -2.37 11.35
N ASN A 97 -12.94 -2.10 10.09
CA ASN A 97 -12.72 -3.04 9.00
C ASN A 97 -11.27 -2.98 8.48
N ILE A 98 -10.45 -3.92 8.94
CA ILE A 98 -9.01 -4.04 8.69
C ILE A 98 -8.70 -4.21 7.19
N HIS A 99 -9.47 -5.04 6.49
CA HIS A 99 -9.21 -5.29 5.07
C HIS A 99 -9.53 -4.06 4.21
N THR A 100 -10.61 -3.35 4.55
CA THR A 100 -11.02 -2.16 3.82
C THR A 100 -10.09 -0.98 4.11
N SER A 101 -9.62 -0.82 5.35
CA SER A 101 -8.62 0.20 5.68
C SER A 101 -7.31 -0.04 4.96
N TYR A 102 -6.85 -1.29 4.86
CA TYR A 102 -5.67 -1.64 4.09
C TYR A 102 -5.80 -1.25 2.61
N LEU A 103 -6.93 -1.58 1.96
CA LEU A 103 -7.18 -1.21 0.56
C LEU A 103 -7.22 0.31 0.35
N ILE A 104 -7.83 1.04 1.27
CA ILE A 104 -7.85 2.51 1.21
C ILE A 104 -6.44 3.07 1.39
N ALA A 105 -5.68 2.56 2.36
CA ALA A 105 -4.30 2.97 2.56
C ALA A 105 -3.46 2.73 1.30
N GLN A 106 -3.57 1.54 0.69
CA GLN A 106 -2.87 1.21 -0.54
C GLN A 106 -3.30 2.12 -1.71
N PHE A 107 -4.59 2.45 -1.82
CA PHE A 107 -5.09 3.39 -2.83
C PHE A 107 -4.58 4.81 -2.63
N VAL A 108 -4.42 5.29 -1.38
CA VAL A 108 -4.02 6.66 -1.07
C VAL A 108 -2.52 6.83 -1.13
N PHE A 109 -1.75 5.91 -0.52
CA PHE A 109 -0.31 6.04 -0.43
C PHE A 109 0.40 5.73 -1.75
N THR A 110 -0.12 4.84 -2.59
CA THR A 110 0.51 4.52 -3.88
C THR A 110 0.60 5.76 -4.81
N PRO A 111 -0.47 6.53 -5.06
CA PRO A 111 -0.39 7.81 -5.79
C PRO A 111 0.55 8.82 -5.13
N ILE A 112 0.58 8.89 -3.80
CA ILE A 112 1.49 9.79 -3.08
C ILE A 112 2.94 9.40 -3.35
N ILE A 113 3.26 8.11 -3.25
CA ILE A 113 4.61 7.59 -3.54
C ILE A 113 4.98 7.84 -5.00
N PHE A 114 4.04 7.67 -5.93
CA PHE A 114 4.26 8.02 -7.34
C PHE A 114 4.64 9.49 -7.52
N LEU A 115 3.91 10.40 -6.87
CA LEU A 115 4.21 11.83 -6.93
C LEU A 115 5.56 12.16 -6.26
N LEU A 116 5.91 11.49 -5.16
CA LEU A 116 7.21 11.64 -4.51
C LEU A 116 8.36 11.17 -5.41
N PHE A 117 8.22 10.03 -6.08
CA PHE A 117 9.21 9.58 -7.06
C PHE A 117 9.27 10.50 -8.28
N TYR A 118 8.14 11.02 -8.74
CA TYR A 118 8.14 12.02 -9.81
C TYR A 118 8.92 13.27 -9.38
N TRP A 119 8.65 13.78 -8.18
CA TRP A 119 9.37 14.93 -7.65
C TRP A 119 10.88 14.65 -7.52
N LEU A 120 11.25 13.51 -6.95
CA LEU A 120 12.66 13.06 -6.91
C LEU A 120 13.25 12.94 -8.32
N GLY A 121 12.49 12.40 -9.27
CA GLY A 121 12.85 12.28 -10.67
C GLY A 121 13.10 13.63 -11.33
N THR A 122 12.34 14.68 -10.98
CA THR A 122 12.60 16.04 -11.50
C THR A 122 13.85 16.69 -10.92
N LEU A 123 14.30 16.24 -9.74
CA LEU A 123 15.57 16.67 -9.16
C LEU A 123 16.76 15.97 -9.82
N LEU A 124 16.60 14.70 -10.21
CA LEU A 124 17.64 13.88 -10.84
C LEU A 124 17.74 14.14 -12.35
N PHE A 125 16.60 14.25 -13.02
CA PHE A 125 16.47 14.44 -14.45
C PHE A 125 15.91 15.82 -14.73
N LYS A 126 16.63 16.62 -15.53
CA LYS A 126 16.17 17.97 -15.94
C LYS A 126 14.92 17.92 -16.83
N GLU A 127 14.61 16.76 -17.39
CA GLU A 127 13.52 16.52 -18.35
C GLU A 127 12.32 15.84 -17.67
N SER A 128 11.12 16.42 -17.81
CA SER A 128 9.89 15.94 -17.14
C SER A 128 9.46 14.53 -17.56
N HIS A 129 9.78 14.12 -18.79
CA HIS A 129 9.42 12.80 -19.32
C HIS A 129 10.19 11.68 -18.60
N TRP A 130 11.48 11.90 -18.32
CA TRP A 130 12.32 10.95 -17.60
C TRP A 130 11.92 10.84 -16.13
N ALA A 131 11.49 11.93 -15.52
CA ALA A 131 10.96 11.93 -14.15
C ALA A 131 9.68 11.07 -14.03
N ILE A 132 8.79 11.12 -15.02
CA ILE A 132 7.58 10.28 -15.06
C ILE A 132 7.95 8.80 -15.22
N LEU A 133 8.86 8.49 -16.14
CA LEU A 133 9.31 7.11 -16.35
C LEU A 133 9.94 6.55 -15.07
N PHE A 134 10.79 7.34 -14.41
CA PHE A 134 11.38 6.99 -13.12
C PHE A 134 10.31 6.74 -12.05
N ALA A 135 9.27 7.57 -11.99
CA ALA A 135 8.16 7.37 -11.06
C ALA A 135 7.39 6.07 -11.33
N PHE A 136 7.12 5.75 -12.59
CA PHE A 136 6.51 4.46 -12.95
C PHE A 136 7.39 3.28 -12.58
N VAL A 137 8.70 3.34 -12.88
CA VAL A 137 9.62 2.26 -12.50
C VAL A 137 9.65 2.08 -10.99
N GLY A 138 9.81 3.17 -10.23
CA GLY A 138 9.86 3.12 -8.76
C GLY A 138 8.60 2.51 -8.15
N VAL A 139 7.42 2.91 -8.63
CA VAL A 139 6.17 2.38 -8.10
C VAL A 139 5.81 1.01 -8.65
N LEU A 140 6.15 0.64 -9.88
CA LEU A 140 5.75 -0.68 -10.42
C LEU A 140 6.72 -1.82 -10.04
N THR A 141 7.94 -1.50 -9.60
CA THR A 141 8.95 -2.50 -9.20
C THR A 141 8.42 -3.50 -8.15
N PRO A 142 7.75 -3.08 -7.06
CA PRO A 142 7.20 -4.02 -6.09
C PRO A 142 6.18 -5.00 -6.68
N ILE A 143 5.34 -4.56 -7.64
CA ILE A 143 4.39 -5.45 -8.33
C ILE A 143 5.16 -6.53 -9.09
N ALA A 144 6.16 -6.14 -9.88
CA ALA A 144 6.98 -7.08 -10.63
C ALA A 144 7.68 -8.09 -9.71
N MET A 145 8.25 -7.62 -8.59
CA MET A 145 8.91 -8.47 -7.59
C MET A 145 7.94 -9.48 -6.97
N ARG A 146 6.69 -9.07 -6.66
CA ARG A 146 5.67 -9.99 -6.13
C ARG A 146 5.29 -11.08 -7.14
N ILE A 147 5.15 -10.73 -8.42
CA ILE A 147 4.85 -11.70 -9.49
C ILE A 147 6.00 -12.70 -9.65
N LEU A 148 7.24 -12.22 -9.63
CA LEU A 148 8.42 -13.09 -9.74
C LEU A 148 8.54 -14.05 -8.56
N ASN A 149 8.33 -13.56 -7.33
CA ASN A 149 8.35 -14.41 -6.13
C ASN A 149 7.22 -15.45 -6.13
N PHE A 150 6.09 -15.17 -6.77
CA PHE A 150 4.96 -16.11 -6.90
C PHE A 150 5.28 -17.31 -7.80
N ASN A 151 6.13 -17.13 -8.81
CA ASN A 151 6.49 -18.19 -9.77
C ASN A 151 7.79 -18.92 -9.40
N GLY A 152 8.47 -18.50 -8.33
CA GLY A 152 9.74 -19.06 -7.87
C GLY A 152 9.62 -20.03 -6.69
N ALA A 153 8.41 -20.46 -6.32
CA ALA A 153 8.11 -21.44 -5.28
C ALA A 153 7.74 -22.79 -5.91
#